data_AF-A0A4Q4T3L9-F1
#
_entry.id   AF-A0A4Q4T3L9-F1
#
_cell.length_a   1.000
_cell.length_b   1.000
_cell.length_c   1.000
_cell.angle_alpha   90.00
_cell.angle_beta   90.00
_cell.angle_gamma   90.00
#
_symmetry.space_group_name_H-M   'P 1'
#
loop_
_entity.id
_entity.type
_entity.pdbx_description
1 polymer ?
#
loop_
_entity_poly.entity_id
_entity_poly.type
_entity_poly.pdbx_seq_one_letter_code
_entity_poly.pdbx_strand_id
1 'polypeptide(L)'
;MSNQFLTELSGLTRNYPFSSDLVDDALYRVQNDPDSNRSWNLPWLCLTKMKDLDLIAGYANALSWKKEMWDGRDPSQEEAHQLAQYFEDEWTQAVDTMLRHWSVPPARY
;
A
#
# COMPACT_ATOMS: atom_id res chain seq x y z
N MET A 1 2.94 9.63 15.74
CA MET A 1 3.90 8.70 15.10
C MET A 1 3.39 8.10 13.78
N SER A 2 2.18 8.44 13.32
CA SER A 2 1.61 7.96 12.04
C SER A 2 2.20 8.66 10.80
N ASN A 3 2.63 9.91 10.93
CA ASN A 3 3.16 10.68 9.80
C ASN A 3 4.48 10.13 9.25
N GLN A 4 5.35 9.57 10.08
CA GLN A 4 6.65 9.06 9.63
C GLN A 4 6.48 7.83 8.71
N PHE A 5 5.50 6.97 9.00
CA PHE A 5 5.12 5.87 8.12
C PHE A 5 4.58 6.37 6.78
N LEU A 6 3.66 7.33 6.79
CA LEU A 6 3.09 7.90 5.56
C LEU A 6 4.16 8.59 4.70
N THR A 7 5.12 9.27 5.34
CA THR A 7 6.25 9.89 4.64
C THR A 7 7.19 8.86 4.02
N GLU A 8 7.53 7.78 4.73
CA GLU A 8 8.38 6.70 4.20
C GLU A 8 7.69 5.94 3.07
N LEU A 9 6.41 5.58 3.26
CA LEU A 9 5.59 4.89 2.25
C LEU A 9 5.48 5.74 0.98
N SER A 10 5.13 7.03 1.13
CA SER A 10 5.06 7.97 0.00
C SER A 10 6.43 8.23 -0.64
N GLY A 11 7.53 8.07 0.10
CA GLY A 11 8.89 8.17 -0.43
C GLY A 11 9.30 6.97 -1.27
N LEU A 12 8.79 5.77 -0.93
CA LEU A 12 9.04 4.53 -1.66
C LEU A 12 8.16 4.39 -2.91
N THR A 13 6.88 4.79 -2.84
CA THR A 13 5.97 4.76 -3.99
C THR A 13 5.92 6.08 -4.73
N ARG A 14 7.10 6.57 -5.12
CA ARG A 14 7.24 7.88 -5.76
C ARG A 14 6.83 7.87 -7.23
N ASN A 15 6.91 6.72 -7.90
CA ASN A 15 6.44 6.55 -9.28
C ASN A 15 4.91 6.46 -9.33
N TYR A 16 4.31 5.72 -8.41
CA TYR A 16 2.87 5.50 -8.34
C TYR A 16 2.34 5.69 -6.93
N PRO A 17 1.84 6.89 -6.58
CA PRO A 17 1.40 7.17 -5.23
C PRO A 17 0.29 6.20 -4.82
N PHE A 18 0.43 5.60 -3.64
CA PHE A 18 -0.67 4.87 -3.02
C PHE A 18 -1.90 5.77 -2.93
N SER A 19 -3.07 5.19 -3.17
CA SER A 19 -4.32 5.88 -2.87
C SER A 19 -4.38 6.15 -1.37
N SER A 20 -4.49 7.42 -0.97
CA SER A 20 -4.64 7.81 0.44
C SER A 20 -5.79 7.06 1.11
N ASP A 21 -6.84 6.77 0.33
CA ASP A 21 -8.01 5.98 0.71
C ASP A 21 -7.67 4.53 1.08
N LEU A 22 -6.79 3.86 0.33
CA LEU A 22 -6.31 2.51 0.67
C LEU A 22 -5.57 2.50 2.00
N VAL A 23 -4.78 3.55 2.26
CA VAL A 23 -4.02 3.66 3.51
C VAL A 23 -4.94 3.96 4.69
N ASP A 24 -5.94 4.82 4.49
CA ASP A 24 -6.94 5.13 5.51
C ASP A 24 -7.82 3.92 5.83
N ASP A 25 -8.28 3.17 4.83
CA ASP A 25 -9.09 1.95 5.00
C ASP A 25 -8.31 0.88 5.79
N ALA A 26 -7.05 0.65 5.45
CA ALA A 26 -6.20 -0.27 6.18
C ALA A 26 -5.94 0.19 7.62
N LEU A 27 -5.70 1.49 7.85
CA LEU A 27 -5.54 2.07 9.18
C LEU A 27 -6.82 1.95 10.01
N TYR A 28 -7.97 2.19 9.40
CA TYR A 28 -9.27 2.06 10.05
C TYR A 28 -9.53 0.61 10.48
N ARG A 29 -9.20 -0.37 9.63
CA ARG A 29 -9.32 -1.80 9.96
C ARG A 29 -8.40 -2.21 11.10
N VAL A 30 -7.13 -1.77 11.09
CA VAL A 30 -6.18 -2.05 12.17
C VAL A 30 -6.63 -1.42 13.49
N GLN A 31 -7.18 -0.21 13.46
CA GLN A 31 -7.72 0.46 14.66
C GLN A 31 -8.98 -0.22 15.20
N ASN A 32 -9.79 -0.81 14.33
CA ASN A 32 -10.97 -1.58 14.72
C ASN A 32 -10.66 -3.02 15.16
N ASP A 33 -9.44 -3.50 14.93
CA ASP A 33 -8.99 -4.84 15.28
C ASP A 33 -8.43 -4.83 16.73
N PRO A 34 -9.12 -5.44 17.71
CA PRO A 34 -8.72 -5.36 19.12
C PRO A 34 -7.42 -6.12 19.43
N ASP A 35 -7.02 -7.05 18.57
CA ASP A 35 -5.76 -7.79 18.67
C ASP A 35 -4.58 -6.89 18.26
N SER A 36 -4.80 -6.11 17.21
CA SER A 36 -3.86 -5.12 16.68
C SER A 36 -3.52 -3.99 17.66
N ASN A 37 -4.46 -3.62 18.54
CA ASN A 37 -4.26 -2.58 19.56
C ASN A 37 -3.21 -2.96 20.62
N ARG A 38 -2.82 -4.25 20.69
CA ARG A 38 -1.81 -4.77 21.63
C ARG A 38 -0.39 -4.77 21.06
N SER A 39 -0.25 -4.68 19.74
CA SER A 39 1.04 -4.61 19.06
C SER A 39 1.49 -3.17 18.87
N TRP A 40 2.75 -2.89 19.19
CA TRP A 40 3.31 -1.53 19.09
C TRP A 40 3.54 -1.03 17.65
N ASN A 41 3.35 -1.87 16.63
CA ASN A 41 3.63 -1.54 15.24
C ASN A 41 2.36 -1.44 14.40
N LEU A 42 1.51 -0.46 14.69
CA LEU A 42 0.40 -0.04 13.83
C LEU A 42 0.76 0.02 12.34
N PRO A 43 1.87 0.63 11.91
CA PRO A 43 2.26 0.64 10.49
C PRO A 43 2.57 -0.74 9.93
N TRP A 44 3.24 -1.62 10.69
CA TRP A 44 3.52 -3.00 10.26
C TRP A 44 2.23 -3.82 10.13
N LEU A 45 1.30 -3.68 11.07
CA LEU A 45 -0.02 -4.31 11.01
C LEU A 45 -0.81 -3.82 9.80
N CYS A 46 -0.75 -2.51 9.52
CA CYS A 46 -1.40 -1.90 8.37
C CYS A 46 -0.87 -2.49 7.06
N LEU A 47 0.46 -2.53 6.89
CA LEU A 47 1.13 -3.17 5.76
C LEU A 47 0.77 -4.66 5.62
N THR A 48 0.71 -5.38 6.74
CA THR A 48 0.34 -6.80 6.75
C THR A 48 -1.12 -7.00 6.33
N LYS A 49 -2.05 -6.18 6.83
CA LYS A 49 -3.46 -6.23 6.44
C LYS A 49 -3.67 -5.85 4.98
N MET A 50 -2.95 -4.87 4.44
CA MET A 50 -2.99 -4.53 3.02
C MET A 50 -2.61 -5.71 2.13
N LYS A 51 -1.59 -6.46 2.53
CA LYS A 51 -1.11 -7.67 1.83
C LYS A 51 -2.06 -8.87 2.01
N ASP A 52 -2.55 -9.09 3.22
CA ASP A 52 -3.43 -10.22 3.57
C ASP A 52 -4.82 -10.10 2.93
N LEU A 53 -5.34 -8.87 2.84
CA LEU A 53 -6.66 -8.56 2.27
C LEU A 53 -6.64 -8.29 0.76
N ASP A 54 -5.50 -8.44 0.10
CA ASP A 54 -5.33 -8.18 -1.34
C ASP A 54 -5.81 -6.77 -1.76
N LEU A 55 -5.77 -5.80 -0.82
CA LEU A 55 -6.22 -4.42 -1.07
C LEU A 55 -5.36 -3.77 -2.15
N ILE A 56 -4.08 -4.14 -2.20
CA ILE A 56 -3.12 -3.69 -3.20
C ILE A 56 -3.63 -4.01 -4.60
N ALA A 57 -3.97 -5.28 -4.88
CA ALA A 57 -4.47 -5.72 -6.17
C ALA A 57 -5.81 -5.07 -6.53
N GLY A 58 -6.74 -4.98 -5.57
CA GLY A 58 -8.05 -4.36 -5.76
C GLY A 58 -7.96 -2.89 -6.17
N TYR A 59 -7.13 -2.10 -5.48
CA TYR A 59 -6.93 -0.69 -5.79
C TYR A 59 -6.04 -0.48 -7.02
N ALA A 60 -5.03 -1.33 -7.24
CA ALA A 60 -4.20 -1.30 -8.45
C ALA A 60 -5.06 -1.52 -9.70
N ASN A 61 -5.98 -2.49 -9.64
CA ASN A 61 -6.95 -2.73 -10.70
C ASN A 61 -7.85 -1.50 -10.87
N ALA A 62 -8.48 -1.00 -9.81
CA ALA A 62 -9.33 0.19 -9.88
C ALA A 62 -8.61 1.42 -10.48
N LEU A 63 -7.34 1.65 -10.13
CA LEU A 63 -6.52 2.71 -10.71
C LEU A 63 -6.20 2.46 -12.18
N SER A 64 -5.92 1.21 -12.57
CA SER A 64 -5.64 0.85 -13.95
C SER A 64 -6.82 1.11 -14.89
N TRP A 65 -8.06 1.11 -14.39
CA TRP A 65 -9.24 1.49 -15.16
C TRP A 65 -9.50 2.99 -15.20
N LYS A 66 -8.75 3.82 -14.45
CA LYS A 66 -8.93 5.27 -14.51
C LYS A 66 -8.43 5.81 -15.84
N LYS A 67 -9.32 6.51 -16.55
CA LYS A 67 -8.99 7.19 -17.82
C LYS A 67 -7.85 8.21 -17.69
N GLU A 68 -7.65 8.77 -16.50
CA GLU A 68 -6.51 9.66 -16.20
C GLU A 68 -5.15 8.98 -16.45
N MET A 69 -5.04 7.66 -16.26
CA MET A 69 -3.82 6.89 -16.53
C MET A 69 -3.56 6.69 -18.02
N TRP A 70 -4.59 6.88 -18.85
CA TRP A 70 -4.56 6.61 -20.27
C TRP A 70 -4.79 7.85 -21.12
N ASP A 71 -4.49 9.04 -20.58
CA ASP A 71 -4.65 10.34 -21.26
C ASP A 71 -6.09 10.58 -21.77
N GLY A 72 -7.09 10.08 -21.03
CA GLY A 72 -8.51 10.18 -21.40
C GLY A 72 -9.00 9.09 -22.35
N ARG A 73 -8.16 8.14 -22.76
CA ARG A 73 -8.55 6.98 -23.56
C ARG A 73 -9.14 5.86 -22.68
N ASP A 74 -9.95 5.00 -23.26
CA ASP A 74 -10.38 3.75 -22.62
C ASP A 74 -9.30 2.67 -22.85
N PRO A 75 -8.72 2.09 -21.79
CA PRO A 75 -7.79 0.98 -21.94
C PRO A 75 -8.49 -0.29 -22.39
N SER A 76 -7.75 -1.14 -23.10
CA SER A 76 -8.18 -2.52 -23.33
C SER A 76 -8.08 -3.31 -22.02
N GLN A 77 -8.88 -4.38 -21.88
CA GLN A 77 -8.85 -5.22 -20.69
C GLN A 77 -7.44 -5.76 -20.38
N GLU A 78 -6.68 -6.13 -21.41
CA GLU A 78 -5.30 -6.59 -21.29
C GLU A 78 -4.35 -5.48 -20.80
N GLU A 79 -4.52 -4.26 -21.29
CA GLU A 79 -3.68 -3.12 -20.95
C GLU A 79 -3.93 -2.64 -19.51
N ALA A 80 -5.21 -2.60 -19.10
CA ALA A 80 -5.60 -2.34 -17.72
C ALA A 80 -5.02 -3.43 -16.80
N HIS A 81 -5.12 -4.71 -17.16
CA HIS A 81 -4.53 -5.79 -16.38
C HIS A 81 -3.02 -5.68 -16.25
N GLN A 82 -2.30 -5.41 -17.34
CA GLN A 82 -0.85 -5.26 -17.31
C GLN A 82 -0.45 -4.09 -16.40
N LEU A 83 -1.12 -2.95 -16.52
CA LEU A 83 -0.84 -1.79 -15.68
C LEU A 83 -1.16 -2.09 -14.21
N ALA A 84 -2.27 -2.77 -13.93
CA ALA A 84 -2.63 -3.22 -12.59
C ALA A 84 -1.54 -4.12 -11.98
N GLN A 85 -0.98 -5.05 -12.76
CA GLN A 85 0.12 -5.91 -12.29
C GLN A 85 1.38 -5.12 -11.97
N TYR A 86 1.73 -4.10 -12.77
CA TYR A 86 2.87 -3.22 -12.47
C TYR A 86 2.66 -2.44 -11.17
N PHE A 87 1.46 -1.90 -10.97
CA PHE A 87 1.09 -1.25 -9.71
C PHE A 87 1.18 -2.21 -8.53
N GLU A 88 0.59 -3.39 -8.66
CA GLU A 88 0.57 -4.41 -7.62
C GLU A 88 1.99 -4.84 -7.22
N ASP A 89 2.86 -5.12 -8.19
CA ASP A 89 4.23 -5.54 -7.92
C ASP A 89 5.03 -4.42 -7.25
N GLU A 90 4.97 -3.18 -7.75
CA GLU A 90 5.72 -2.07 -7.16
C GLU A 90 5.23 -1.76 -5.73
N TRP A 91 3.92 -1.76 -5.52
CA TRP A 91 3.33 -1.54 -4.20
C TRP A 91 3.64 -2.69 -3.25
N THR A 92 3.58 -3.94 -3.71
CA THR A 92 3.93 -5.12 -2.91
C THR A 92 5.41 -5.12 -2.55
N GLN A 93 6.30 -4.76 -3.48
CA GLN A 93 7.74 -4.61 -3.21
C GLN A 93 8.03 -3.49 -2.23
N ALA A 94 7.37 -2.34 -2.34
CA ALA A 94 7.50 -1.24 -1.39
C ALA A 94 7.04 -1.66 0.02
N VAL A 95 5.89 -2.34 0.10
CA VAL A 95 5.34 -2.90 1.35
C VAL A 95 6.29 -3.93 1.95
N ASP A 96 6.82 -4.87 1.16
CA ASP A 96 7.77 -5.90 1.61
C ASP A 96 9.08 -5.26 2.11
N THR A 97 9.58 -4.26 1.39
CA THR A 97 10.77 -3.50 1.77
C THR A 97 10.57 -2.78 3.10
N MET A 98 9.42 -2.12 3.31
CA MET A 98 9.08 -1.54 4.61
C MET A 98 8.94 -2.62 5.68
N LEU A 99 8.22 -3.72 5.45
CA LEU A 99 8.08 -4.80 6.42
C LEU A 99 9.44 -5.37 6.87
N ARG A 100 10.41 -5.45 5.95
CA ARG A 100 11.80 -5.82 6.26
C ARG A 100 12.53 -4.76 7.07
N HIS A 101 12.39 -3.48 6.69
CA HIS A 101 12.98 -2.35 7.43
C HIS A 101 12.46 -2.27 8.87
N TRP A 102 11.17 -2.52 9.07
CA TRP A 102 10.53 -2.49 10.39
C TRP A 102 10.76 -3.77 11.22
N SER A 103 11.24 -4.86 10.60
CA SER A 103 11.72 -6.07 11.30
C SER A 103 13.11 -5.88 11.91
N VAL A 104 13.87 -4.87 11.50
CA VAL A 104 15.14 -4.53 12.16
C VAL A 104 14.80 -3.61 13.34
N PRO A 105 14.93 -4.06 14.61
CA PRO A 105 14.79 -3.16 15.74
C PRO A 105 15.80 -2.02 15.54
N PRO A 106 15.46 -0.75 15.83
CA PRO A 106 16.45 0.31 15.79
C PRO A 106 17.56 -0.13 16.74
N ALA A 107 18.73 -0.45 16.17
CA ALA A 107 19.92 -0.70 16.96
C ALA A 107 20.12 0.57 17.78
N ARG A 108 19.80 0.48 19.07
CA ARG A 108 19.99 1.55 20.04
C ARG A 108 21.47 1.90 19.99
N TYR A 109 21.78 3.11 19.54
CA TYR A 109 23.07 3.74 19.83
C TYR A 109 22.93 4.56 21.12
#